data_AF-A0A925YLP0-F1
#
_entry.id   AF-A0A925YLP0-F1
#
_cell.length_a   1.000
_cell.length_b   1.000
_cell.length_c   1.000
_cell.angle_alpha   90.00
_cell.angle_beta   90.00
_cell.angle_gamma   90.00
#
_symmetry.space_group_name_H-M   'P 1'
#
loop_
_entity.id
_entity.type
_entity.pdbx_description
1 polymer ?
#
loop_
_entity_poly.entity_id
_entity_poly.type
_entity_poly.pdbx_seq_one_letter_code
_entity_poly.pdbx_strand_id
1 'polypeptide(L)'
;AAWVYYKNGKYAEAKKYIDIALKKITPDAARLYHAGMIYAKTDSPFEARNYLARAINRNPHFSPVHAPIAAAKVQELGKIASQDVVEKAAR
;
A
#
# COMPACT_ATOMS: atom_id res chain seq x y z
N ALA A 1 5.13 14.62 -4.28
CA ALA A 1 3.78 15.14 -3.97
C ALA A 1 2.96 14.16 -3.12
N ALA A 2 2.60 12.97 -3.64
CA ALA A 2 1.71 12.02 -2.94
C ALA A 2 2.12 11.69 -1.49
N TRP A 3 3.41 11.39 -1.26
CA TRP A 3 3.91 11.07 0.09
C TRP A 3 3.79 12.23 1.09
N VAL A 4 3.94 13.47 0.63
CA VAL A 4 3.78 14.65 1.51
C VAL A 4 2.32 14.79 1.94
N TYR A 5 1.36 14.64 1.02
CA TYR A 5 -0.07 14.62 1.36
C TYR A 5 -0.41 13.51 2.34
N TYR A 6 0.16 12.32 2.14
CA TYR A 6 0.00 11.20 3.06
C TYR A 6 0.50 11.52 4.47
N LYS A 7 1.71 12.08 4.58
CA LYS A 7 2.30 12.47 5.87
C LYS A 7 1.51 13.58 6.58
N ASN A 8 0.78 14.40 5.83
CA ASN A 8 -0.11 15.44 6.33
C ASN A 8 -1.54 14.95 6.63
N GLY A 9 -1.81 13.64 6.55
CA GLY A 9 -3.15 13.07 6.79
C GLY A 9 -4.16 13.30 5.66
N LYS A 10 -3.75 13.92 4.56
CA LYS A 10 -4.59 14.23 3.39
C LYS A 10 -4.63 13.04 2.44
N TYR A 11 -5.29 11.95 2.87
CA TYR A 11 -5.22 10.65 2.19
C TYR A 11 -5.93 10.64 0.83
N ALA A 12 -7.04 11.37 0.68
CA ALA A 12 -7.75 11.47 -0.59
C ALA A 12 -6.90 12.16 -1.67
N GLU A 13 -6.23 13.25 -1.33
CA GLU A 13 -5.28 13.95 -2.19
C GLU A 13 -4.07 13.06 -2.48
N ALA A 14 -3.52 12.41 -1.46
CA ALA A 14 -2.41 11.47 -1.62
C ALA A 14 -2.75 10.38 -2.65
N LYS A 15 -3.98 9.85 -2.60
CA LYS A 15 -4.48 8.87 -3.57
C LYS A 15 -4.54 9.43 -4.98
N LYS A 16 -5.11 10.64 -5.17
CA LYS A 16 -5.16 11.29 -6.49
C LYS A 16 -3.75 11.41 -7.10
N TYR A 17 -2.76 11.87 -6.33
CA TYR A 17 -1.41 12.04 -6.82
C TYR A 17 -0.66 10.72 -7.04
N ILE A 18 -0.88 9.71 -6.20
CA ILE A 18 -0.23 8.41 -6.40
C ILE A 18 -0.80 7.68 -7.62
N ASP A 19 -2.10 7.81 -7.89
CA ASP A 19 -2.73 7.23 -9.07
C ASP A 19 -2.16 7.81 -10.37
N ILE A 20 -1.86 9.11 -10.39
CA ILE A 20 -1.16 9.75 -11.51
C ILE A 20 0.29 9.24 -11.61
N ALA A 21 0.98 9.09 -10.48
CA ALA A 21 2.36 8.63 -10.46
C ALA A 21 2.50 7.17 -10.96
N LEU A 22 1.52 6.32 -10.64
CA LEU A 22 1.49 4.91 -11.05
C LEU A 22 1.22 4.70 -12.55
N LYS A 23 0.66 5.71 -13.24
CA LYS A 23 0.45 5.67 -14.71
C LYS A 23 1.74 5.89 -15.52
N LYS A 24 2.83 6.30 -14.87
CA LYS A 24 4.13 6.52 -15.53
C LYS A 24 4.98 5.24 -15.50
N ILE A 25 6.07 5.21 -16.30
CA ILE A 25 7.01 4.07 -16.45
C ILE A 25 7.30 3.37 -15.11
N THR A 26 7.42 2.04 -15.18
CA THR A 26 7.61 1.06 -14.10
C THR A 26 8.07 1.66 -12.76
N PRO A 27 7.14 1.84 -11.80
CA PRO A 27 7.46 2.46 -10.51
C PRO A 27 8.46 1.61 -9.73
N ASP A 28 9.46 2.24 -9.11
CA ASP A 28 10.42 1.56 -8.22
C ASP A 28 9.76 1.03 -6.92
N ALA A 29 10.51 0.24 -6.15
CA ALA A 29 10.03 -0.36 -4.91
C ALA A 29 9.56 0.68 -3.88
N ALA A 30 10.22 1.84 -3.77
CA ALA A 30 9.81 2.89 -2.83
C ALA A 30 8.47 3.55 -3.23
N ARG A 31 8.26 3.79 -4.53
CA ARG A 31 6.97 4.28 -5.06
C ARG A 31 5.84 3.29 -4.86
N LEU A 32 6.11 1.99 -5.09
CA LEU A 32 5.16 0.91 -4.80
C LEU A 32 4.83 0.85 -3.30
N TYR A 33 5.81 1.03 -2.43
CA TYR A 33 5.59 1.12 -0.99
C TYR A 33 4.67 2.30 -0.64
N HIS A 34 4.95 3.51 -1.16
CA HIS A 34 4.10 4.68 -0.92
C HIS A 34 2.67 4.48 -1.43
N ALA A 35 2.50 3.87 -2.61
CA ALA A 35 1.18 3.48 -3.10
C ALA A 35 0.48 2.55 -2.10
N GLY A 36 1.13 1.46 -1.72
CA GLY A 36 0.59 0.51 -0.75
C GLY A 36 0.11 1.17 0.55
N MET A 37 0.93 2.06 1.12
CA MET A 37 0.59 2.78 2.35
C MET A 37 -0.57 3.77 2.18
N ILE A 38 -0.65 4.45 1.03
CA ILE A 38 -1.74 5.37 0.71
C ILE A 38 -3.06 4.61 0.53
N TYR A 39 -3.04 3.54 -0.27
CA TYR A 39 -4.21 2.69 -0.49
C TYR A 39 -4.71 2.04 0.81
N ALA A 40 -3.81 1.71 1.74
CA ALA A 40 -4.17 1.19 3.07
C ALA A 40 -4.95 2.21 3.93
N LYS A 41 -4.87 3.51 3.60
CA LYS A 41 -5.58 4.59 4.30
C LYS A 41 -6.83 5.08 3.58
N THR A 42 -7.17 4.50 2.42
CA THR A 42 -8.31 4.95 1.59
C THR A 42 -9.27 3.80 1.26
N ASP A 43 -9.60 2.96 2.24
CA ASP A 43 -10.56 1.83 2.12
C ASP A 43 -10.28 0.88 0.95
N SER A 44 -9.01 0.71 0.60
CA SER A 44 -8.57 -0.15 -0.51
C SER A 44 -7.51 -1.16 -0.03
N PRO A 45 -7.86 -2.06 0.91
CA PRO A 45 -6.90 -2.97 1.56
C PRO A 45 -6.31 -3.99 0.59
N PHE A 46 -7.04 -4.38 -0.46
CA PHE A 46 -6.57 -5.32 -1.47
C PHE A 46 -5.44 -4.71 -2.32
N GLU A 47 -5.67 -3.52 -2.86
CA GLU A 47 -4.69 -2.75 -3.62
C GLU A 47 -3.47 -2.43 -2.75
N ALA A 48 -3.71 -2.05 -1.50
CA ALA A 48 -2.65 -1.79 -0.54
C ALA A 48 -1.72 -3.00 -0.41
N ARG A 49 -2.28 -4.19 -0.15
CA ARG A 49 -1.53 -5.43 -0.03
C ARG A 49 -0.77 -5.74 -1.31
N ASN A 50 -1.41 -5.60 -2.47
CA ASN A 50 -0.79 -5.86 -3.76
C ASN A 50 0.43 -4.96 -4.02
N TYR A 51 0.29 -3.65 -3.81
CA TYR A 51 1.40 -2.71 -4.01
C TYR A 51 2.55 -2.92 -3.03
N LEU A 52 2.27 -3.22 -1.76
CA LEU A 52 3.29 -3.53 -0.77
C LEU A 52 4.03 -4.84 -1.09
N ALA A 53 3.30 -5.88 -1.51
CA ALA A 53 3.92 -7.14 -1.93
C ALA A 53 4.82 -6.93 -3.16
N ARG A 54 4.37 -6.14 -4.14
CA ARG A 54 5.18 -5.76 -5.31
C ARG A 54 6.43 -4.96 -4.94
N ALA A 55 6.35 -4.09 -3.93
CA ALA A 55 7.52 -3.35 -3.44
C ALA A 55 8.61 -4.30 -2.92
N ILE A 56 8.22 -5.25 -2.07
CA ILE A 56 9.14 -6.24 -1.47
C ILE A 56 9.72 -7.17 -2.55
N ASN A 57 8.88 -7.67 -3.46
CA ASN A 57 9.31 -8.54 -4.54
C ASN A 57 10.27 -7.83 -5.52
N ARG A 58 10.08 -6.52 -5.73
CA ARG A 58 10.93 -5.74 -6.63
C ARG A 58 12.32 -5.50 -6.06
N ASN A 59 12.40 -5.15 -4.78
CA ASN A 59 13.66 -5.00 -4.06
C ASN A 59 13.39 -5.14 -2.56
N PRO A 60 13.73 -6.26 -1.91
CA PRO A 60 13.47 -6.45 -0.48
C PRO A 60 14.31 -5.56 0.43
N HIS A 61 15.34 -4.89 -0.09
CA HIS A 61 16.23 -4.00 0.64
C HIS A 61 16.11 -2.54 0.17
N PHE A 62 14.97 -2.16 -0.44
CA PHE A 62 14.76 -0.81 -0.97
C PHE A 62 14.86 0.29 0.10
N SER A 63 14.70 -0.07 1.37
CA SER A 63 14.90 0.80 2.52
C SER A 63 15.04 -0.05 3.78
N PRO A 64 16.03 0.21 4.66
CA PRO A 64 16.17 -0.51 5.92
C PRO A 64 14.98 -0.26 6.87
N VAL A 65 14.24 0.84 6.68
CA VAL A 65 13.08 1.19 7.51
C VAL A 65 11.78 0.77 6.85
N HIS A 66 11.59 1.09 5.56
CA HIS A 66 10.29 0.86 4.93
C HIS A 66 10.06 -0.59 4.49
N ALA A 67 11.10 -1.35 4.16
CA ALA A 67 10.92 -2.74 3.71
C ALA A 67 10.34 -3.67 4.80
N PRO A 68 10.84 -3.64 6.06
CA PRO A 68 10.22 -4.40 7.14
C PRO A 68 8.76 -3.98 7.41
N ILE A 69 8.47 -2.68 7.34
CA ILE A 69 7.11 -2.15 7.52
C ILE A 69 6.17 -2.66 6.42
N ALA A 70 6.64 -2.68 5.17
CA ALA A 70 5.87 -3.21 4.05
C ALA A 70 5.50 -4.68 4.28
N ALA A 71 6.46 -5.51 4.72
CA ALA A 71 6.25 -6.93 4.98
C ALA A 71 5.24 -7.16 6.12
N ALA A 72 5.39 -6.44 7.23
CA ALA A 72 4.44 -6.51 8.35
C ALA A 72 3.02 -6.11 7.92
N LYS A 73 2.90 -5.02 7.15
CA LYS A 73 1.60 -4.54 6.69
C LYS A 73 0.93 -5.49 5.68
N VAL A 74 1.68 -6.18 4.83
CA VAL A 74 1.13 -7.24 3.93
C VAL A 74 0.50 -8.37 4.75
N GLN A 75 1.12 -8.77 5.86
CA GLN A 75 0.56 -9.81 6.72
C GLN A 75 -0.70 -9.33 7.44
N GLU A 76 -0.68 -8.11 7.99
CA GLU A 76 -1.84 -7.49 8.63
C GLU A 76 -3.05 -7.41 7.69
N LEU A 77 -2.85 -6.88 6.48
CA LEU A 77 -3.91 -6.77 5.47
C LEU A 77 -4.41 -8.13 4.97
N GLY A 78 -3.56 -9.16 4.98
CA GLY A 78 -3.96 -10.53 4.67
C GLY A 78 -4.94 -11.10 5.70
N LYS A 79 -4.72 -10.82 6.99
CA LYS A 79 -5.61 -11.25 8.08
C LYS A 79 -6.96 -10.53 8.01
N ILE A 80 -6.96 -9.23 7.74
CA ILE A 80 -8.19 -8.42 7.59
C ILE A 80 -9.02 -8.96 6.42
N ALA A 81 -8.41 -9.21 5.26
CA ALA A 81 -9.12 -9.78 4.12
C ALA A 81 -9.73 -11.16 4.43
N SER A 82 -9.03 -12.00 5.21
CA SER A 82 -9.58 -13.29 5.67
C SER A 82 -10.74 -13.11 6.64
N GLN A 83 -10.69 -12.13 7.54
CA GLN A 83 -11.76 -11.83 8.49
C GLN A 83 -13.01 -11.28 7.80
N ASP A 84 -12.85 -10.33 6.86
CA ASP A 84 -13.96 -9.77 6.08
C ASP A 84 -14.71 -10.84 5.27
N VAL A 85 -13.99 -11.83 4.72
CA VAL A 85 -14.59 -12.95 3.99
C VAL A 85 -15.38 -13.86 4.91
N VAL A 86 -14.85 -14.17 6.11
CA VAL A 86 -15.56 -14.99 7.10
C VAL A 86 -16.82 -14.27 7.61
N GLU A 87 -16.75 -12.98 7.90
CA GLU A 87 -17.91 -12.20 8.36
C GLU A 87 -18.99 -12.06 7.28
N LYS A 88 -18.61 -11.91 6.01
CA LYS A 88 -19.58 -11.87 4.90
C LYS A 88 -20.20 -13.23 4.60
N ALA A 89 -19.46 -14.33 4.78
CA ALA A 89 -19.97 -15.69 4.59
C ALA A 89 -20.89 -16.16 5.72
N ALA A 90 -20.83 -15.51 6.89
CA ALA A 90 -21.67 -15.80 8.06
C ALA A 90 -23.00 -15.01 8.10
N ARG A 91 -23.27 -14.19 7.07
CA ARG A 91 -24.55 -13.48 6.86
C ARG A 91 -25.35 -14.16 5.77
#